data_AF-A0A9E4IEU1-F1
#
_entry.id   AF-A0A9E4IEU1-F1
#
_cell.length_a   1.000
_cell.length_b   1.000
_cell.length_c   1.000
_cell.angle_alpha   90.00
_cell.angle_beta   90.00
_cell.angle_gamma   90.00
#
_symmetry.space_group_name_H-M   'P 1'
#
loop_
_entity.id
_entity.type
_entity.pdbx_description
1 polymer ?
#
loop_
_entity_poly.entity_id
_entity_poly.type
_entity_poly.pdbx_seq_one_letter_code
_entity_poly.pdbx_strand_id
1 'polypeptide(L)' 'MSQQALREIIDQAVVDYGFRLAVMWGTDDIVARSDLSSQEAGVLRRLVVPQLQRLPNPVEPDDHAAVQERLAKLAD' A
#
# COMPACT_ATOMS: atom_id res chain seq x y z
N MET A 1 -15.56 -18.42 -6.55
CA MET A 1 -14.50 -17.43 -6.79
C MET A 1 -13.78 -17.25 -5.47
N SER A 2 -12.50 -17.63 -5.39
CA SER A 2 -11.77 -17.73 -4.12
C SER A 2 -11.29 -16.35 -3.66
N GLN A 3 -11.22 -16.12 -2.34
CA GLN A 3 -10.77 -14.85 -1.69
C GLN A 3 -9.27 -14.55 -1.90
N GLN A 4 -8.66 -15.12 -2.94
CA GLN A 4 -7.22 -15.15 -3.13
C GLN A 4 -6.66 -13.76 -3.42
N ALA A 5 -7.30 -12.98 -4.31
CA ALA A 5 -6.83 -11.63 -4.66
C ALA A 5 -6.86 -10.67 -3.45
N LEU A 6 -7.93 -10.69 -2.64
CA LEU A 6 -8.01 -9.85 -1.45
C LEU A 6 -6.91 -10.20 -0.44
N ARG A 7 -6.64 -11.49 -0.25
CA ARG A 7 -5.60 -11.96 0.65
C ARG A 7 -4.21 -11.56 0.16
N GLU A 8 -3.93 -11.70 -1.12
CA GLU A 8 -2.65 -11.28 -1.72
C GLU A 8 -2.40 -9.77 -1.54
N ILE A 9 -3.43 -8.94 -1.72
CA ILE A 9 -3.36 -7.50 -1.44
C ILE A 9 -3.04 -7.23 0.03
N ILE A 10 -3.70 -7.92 0.96
CA ILE A 10 -3.46 -7.76 2.40
C ILE A 10 -2.02 -8.16 2.74
N ASP A 11 -1.58 -9.34 2.30
CA ASP A 11 -0.27 -9.88 2.61
C ASP A 11 0.84 -8.94 2.09
N GLN A 12 0.70 -8.45 0.85
CA GLN A 12 1.65 -7.48 0.28
C GLN A 12 1.62 -6.13 1.03
N ALA A 13 0.44 -5.61 1.37
CA ALA A 13 0.31 -4.32 2.07
C ALA A 13 0.83 -4.35 3.50
N VAL A 14 0.91 -5.53 4.12
CA VAL A 14 1.52 -5.70 5.44
C VAL A 14 3.05 -5.58 5.33
N VAL A 15 3.67 -6.23 4.34
CA VAL A 15 5.13 -6.33 4.23
C VAL A 15 5.79 -5.17 3.46
N ASP A 16 5.07 -4.56 2.53
CA ASP A 16 5.56 -3.49 1.67
C ASP A 16 4.82 -2.17 1.97
N TYR A 17 5.56 -1.22 2.55
CA TYR A 17 5.00 0.08 2.92
C TYR A 17 4.64 0.94 1.70
N GLY A 18 5.40 0.86 0.60
CA GLY A 18 5.07 1.58 -0.63
C GLY A 18 3.76 1.08 -1.23
N PHE A 19 3.59 -0.24 -1.28
CA PHE A 19 2.33 -0.85 -1.69
C PHE A 19 1.19 -0.52 -0.71
N ARG A 20 1.45 -0.52 0.60
CA ARG A 20 0.47 -0.07 1.60
C ARG A 20 -0.04 1.33 1.32
N LEU A 21 0.84 2.27 0.99
CA LEU A 21 0.45 3.64 0.64
C LEU A 21 -0.44 3.66 -0.60
N ALA A 22 -0.11 2.87 -1.63
CA ALA A 22 -0.96 2.73 -2.81
C ALA A 22 -2.36 2.19 -2.45
N VAL A 23 -2.45 1.20 -1.54
CA VAL A 23 -3.74 0.67 -1.08
C VAL A 23 -4.52 1.69 -0.25
N MET A 24 -3.88 2.45 0.64
CA MET A 24 -4.56 3.41 1.52
C MET A 24 -5.05 4.66 0.79
N TRP A 25 -4.30 5.13 -0.22
CA TRP A 25 -4.57 6.41 -0.88
C TRP A 25 -5.05 6.26 -2.33
N GLY A 26 -4.86 5.09 -2.94
CA GLY A 26 -5.31 4.73 -4.28
C GLY A 26 -6.19 3.47 -4.27
N THR A 27 -7.02 3.28 -3.24
CA THR A 27 -7.81 2.05 -3.07
C THR A 27 -8.67 1.72 -4.30
N ASP A 28 -9.23 2.74 -4.95
CA ASP A 28 -10.05 2.54 -6.15
C ASP A 28 -9.23 2.07 -7.36
N ASP A 29 -7.99 2.53 -7.50
CA ASP A 29 -7.07 2.05 -8.54
C ASP A 29 -6.65 0.60 -8.27
N ILE A 30 -6.40 0.24 -7.01
CA ILE A 30 -6.12 -1.14 -6.62
C ILE A 30 -7.31 -2.03 -6.95
N VAL A 31 -8.55 -1.61 -6.61
CA VAL A 31 -9.76 -2.37 -6.94
C VAL A 31 -9.93 -2.51 -8.45
N ALA A 32 -9.72 -1.45 -9.23
CA ALA A 32 -9.88 -1.48 -10.68
C ALA A 32 -8.88 -2.38 -11.39
N ARG A 33 -7.70 -2.59 -10.79
CA ARG A 33 -6.61 -3.42 -11.35
C ARG A 33 -6.56 -4.83 -10.77
N SER A 34 -7.45 -5.17 -9.84
CA SER A 34 -7.48 -6.47 -9.17
C SER A 34 -8.74 -7.25 -9.54
N ASP A 35 -8.68 -8.57 -9.44
CA ASP A 35 -9.84 -9.45 -9.64
C ASP A 35 -10.70 -9.56 -8.37
N LEU A 36 -11.12 -8.41 -7.84
CA LEU A 36 -11.97 -8.34 -6.65
C LEU A 36 -13.44 -8.31 -7.03
N SER A 37 -14.25 -9.13 -6.36
CA SER A 37 -15.71 -8.96 -6.38
C SER A 37 -16.12 -7.64 -5.71
N SER A 38 -17.32 -7.14 -6.02
CA SER A 38 -17.87 -5.95 -5.36
C SER A 38 -17.94 -6.08 -3.84
N GLN A 39 -18.13 -7.31 -3.33
CA GLN A 39 -18.12 -7.60 -1.90
C GLN A 39 -16.72 -7.42 -1.31
N GLU A 40 -15.70 -8.03 -1.91
CA GLU A 40 -14.31 -7.92 -1.46
C GLU A 40 -13.77 -6.51 -1.58
N ALA A 41 -14.11 -5.82 -2.65
CA ALA A 41 -13.78 -4.41 -2.83
C ALA A 41 -14.44 -3.53 -1.73
N GLY A 42 -15.62 -3.91 -1.25
CA GLY A 42 -16.26 -3.30 -0.08
C GLY A 42 -15.54 -3.61 1.23
N VAL A 43 -15.02 -4.84 1.39
CA VAL A 43 -14.20 -5.25 2.55
C VAL A 43 -12.87 -4.49 2.55
N LEU A 44 -12.18 -4.40 1.41
CA LEU A 44 -10.92 -3.66 1.27
C LEU A 44 -11.10 -2.22 1.73
N ARG A 45 -12.10 -1.51 1.19
CA ARG A 45 -12.36 -0.09 1.50
C ARG A 45 -12.75 0.14 2.97
N ARG A 46 -13.69 -0.64 3.50
CA ARG A 46 -14.31 -0.34 4.80
C ARG A 46 -13.61 -0.98 5.99
N LEU A 47 -12.95 -2.11 5.79
CA LEU A 47 -12.37 -2.90 6.88
C LEU A 47 -10.85 -2.94 6.81
N VAL A 48 -10.27 -3.20 5.64
CA VAL A 48 -8.81 -3.39 5.53
C VAL A 48 -8.07 -2.06 5.57
N VAL A 49 -8.45 -1.06 4.76
CA VAL A 49 -7.77 0.25 4.71
C VAL A 49 -7.65 0.89 6.10
N PRO A 50 -8.71 0.94 6.95
CA PRO A 50 -8.57 1.47 8.31
C PRO A 50 -7.60 0.70 9.21
N GLN A 51 -7.38 -0.59 8.98
CA GLN A 51 -6.39 -1.36 9.73
C GLN A 51 -4.97 -1.07 9.25
N LEU A 52 -4.77 -0.95 7.94
CA LEU A 52 -3.47 -0.58 7.35
C LEU A 52 -3.00 0.79 7.83
N GLN A 53 -3.91 1.75 8.00
CA GLN A 53 -3.62 3.09 8.53
C GLN A 53 -3.13 3.10 9.99
N ARG A 54 -3.39 2.02 10.74
CA ARG A 54 -2.95 1.88 12.14
C ARG A 54 -1.61 1.18 12.29
N LEU A 55 -1.10 0.59 11.20
CA LEU A 55 0.20 -0.04 11.23
C LEU A 55 1.29 1.04 11.38
N PRO A 56 2.37 0.76 12.13
CA PRO A 56 3.44 1.73 12.28
C PRO A 56 4.06 2.06 10.92
N ASN A 57 4.43 3.34 10.76
CA ASN A 57 5.24 3.77 9.63
C ASN A 57 6.66 3.20 9.79
N PRO A 58 7.34 2.82 8.70
CA PRO A 58 8.74 2.43 8.75
C PRO A 58 9.58 3.54 9.37
N VAL A 59 10.60 3.13 10.12
CA VAL A 59 11.62 4.04 10.64
C VAL A 59 12.44 4.58 9.47
N GLU A 60 12.85 5.85 9.58
CA GLU A 60 13.71 6.48 8.59
C GLU A 60 15.02 5.70 8.42
N PRO A 61 15.51 5.48 7.18
CA PRO A 61 16.80 4.82 6.95
C PRO A 61 17.98 5.63 7.52
N ASP A 62 19.00 4.91 8.00
CA ASP A 62 20.22 5.53 8.53
C ASP A 62 20.95 6.41 7.49
N ASP A 63 20.79 6.12 6.20
CA ASP A 63 21.42 6.82 5.08
C ASP A 63 20.52 7.87 4.40
N HIS A 64 19.39 8.26 5.02
CA HIS A 64 18.40 9.15 4.40
C HIS A 64 18.99 10.44 3.81
N ALA A 65 19.96 11.07 4.50
CA ALA A 65 20.59 12.31 4.04
C ALA A 65 21.35 12.14 2.72
N ALA A 66 22.10 11.04 2.59
CA ALA A 66 22.84 10.73 1.36
C ALA A 66 21.88 10.41 0.19
N VAL A 67 20.78 9.72 0.47
CA VAL A 67 19.74 9.45 -0.53
C VAL A 67 19.06 10.75 -0.98
N GLN A 68 18.71 11.65 -0.05
CA GLN A 68 18.12 12.95 -0.38
C GLN A 68 19.06 13.78 -1.25
N GLU A 69 20.34 13.87 -0.92
CA GLU A 69 21.33 14.60 -1.72
C GLU A 69 21.43 14.01 -3.15
N ARG A 70 21.48 12.67 -3.26
CA ARG A 70 21.53 11.98 -4.56
C ARG A 70 20.31 12.30 -5.41
N LEU A 71 19.12 12.33 -4.83
CA LEU A 71 17.88 12.61 -5.57
C LEU A 71 17.72 14.09 -5.91
N ALA A 72 18.14 15.00 -5.03
CA ALA A 72 18.12 16.44 -5.28
C ALA A 72 18.92 16.80 -6.54
N LYS A 73 20.10 16.19 -6.73
CA LYS A 73 20.95 16.38 -7.93
C LYS A 73 20.31 15.94 -9.25
N LEU A 74 19.24 15.14 -9.22
CA LEU A 74 18.49 14.75 -10.44
C LEU A 74 17.46 15.81 -10.85
N ALA A 75 17.13 16.74 -9.95
CA ALA A 75 16.15 17.80 -10.17
C ALA A 75 16.79 19.12 -10.61
N ASP A 76 18.13 19.20 -10.62
CA ASP A 76 18.95 20.32 -11.11
C ASP A 76 19.24 20.20 -12.62
#